data_AF-A0A3D1G6X2-F1
#
_entry.id   AF-A0A3D1G6X2-F1
#
_cell.length_a   1.000
_cell.length_b   1.000
_cell.length_c   1.000
_cell.angle_alpha   90.00
_cell.angle_beta   90.00
_cell.angle_gamma   90.00
#
_symmetry.space_group_name_H-M   'P 1'
#
loop_
_entity.id
_entity.type
_entity.pdbx_description
1 polymer ?
#
loop_
_entity_poly.entity_id
_entity_poly.type
_entity_poly.pdbx_seq_one_letter_code
_entity_poly.pdbx_strand_id
1 'polypeptide(L)'
;MSFSYHYSLPANSSDGVAKEVKGVLSIEGEELLFEYKLYDQSGTAISTLNKFSILVDYLTRTHFKKGVFHNKLVLESTLPVYFNPVPGSSDGKLALSIKNEDRKEAQ
;
A
#
# COMPACT_ATOMS: atom_id res chain seq x y z
N MET A 1 -5.55 -2.13 14.98
CA MET A 1 -4.13 -1.71 14.85
C MET A 1 -3.96 -1.04 13.50
N SER A 2 -3.19 0.03 13.36
CA SER A 2 -3.00 0.70 12.06
C SER A 2 -1.62 1.33 11.92
N PHE A 3 -1.18 1.52 10.68
CA PHE A 3 0.07 2.21 10.36
C PHE A 3 -0.01 2.90 9.00
N SER A 4 0.84 3.93 8.80
CA SER A 4 0.87 4.66 7.55
C SER A 4 1.82 4.01 6.53
N TYR A 5 1.47 4.12 5.25
CA TYR A 5 2.34 3.73 4.15
C TYR A 5 2.41 4.83 3.10
N HIS A 6 3.55 4.88 2.40
CA HIS A 6 3.82 5.86 1.35
C HIS A 6 4.80 5.29 0.32
N TYR A 7 4.38 5.21 -0.94
CA TYR A 7 5.22 4.81 -2.07
C TYR A 7 4.95 5.61 -3.35
N SER A 8 5.97 5.72 -4.19
CA SER A 8 5.89 6.32 -5.52
C SER A 8 5.44 5.29 -6.56
N LEU A 9 4.49 5.66 -7.40
CA LEU A 9 4.15 4.98 -8.64
C LEU A 9 5.04 5.53 -9.76
N PRO A 10 5.76 4.66 -10.50
CA PRO A 10 6.50 5.10 -11.67
C PRO A 10 5.56 5.76 -12.68
N ALA A 11 6.08 6.73 -13.42
CA ALA A 11 5.33 7.37 -14.49
C ALA A 11 4.95 6.30 -15.54
N ASN A 12 3.65 6.05 -15.70
CA ASN A 12 3.18 5.27 -16.84
C ASN A 12 3.27 6.13 -18.11
N SER A 13 3.50 5.47 -19.24
CA SER A 13 3.89 6.02 -20.54
C SER A 13 2.90 7.01 -21.18
N SER A 14 1.75 7.29 -20.55
CA SER A 14 0.73 8.21 -21.07
C SER A 14 0.77 9.61 -20.45
N ASP A 15 1.16 9.76 -19.17
CA ASP A 15 1.16 11.08 -18.49
C ASP A 15 2.57 11.56 -18.12
N GLY A 16 3.59 10.69 -18.10
CA GLY A 16 4.99 11.07 -17.79
C GLY A 16 5.25 11.56 -16.35
N VAL A 17 4.23 11.67 -15.51
CA VAL A 17 4.34 12.18 -14.14
C VAL A 17 4.24 11.04 -13.13
N ALA A 18 5.25 10.92 -12.26
CA ALA A 18 5.21 10.00 -11.13
C ALA A 18 4.14 10.47 -10.12
N LYS A 19 3.41 9.52 -9.54
CA LYS A 19 2.35 9.80 -8.56
C LYS A 19 2.74 9.20 -7.22
N GLU A 20 2.36 9.84 -6.13
CA GLU A 20 2.61 9.34 -4.79
C GLU A 20 1.32 8.75 -4.20
N VAL A 21 1.40 7.54 -3.66
CA VAL A 21 0.30 6.96 -2.88
C VAL A 21 0.61 7.14 -1.41
N LYS A 22 -0.29 7.81 -0.68
CA LYS A 22 -0.21 7.91 0.78
C LYS A 22 -1.48 7.34 1.37
N GLY A 23 -1.32 6.46 2.35
CA GLY A 23 -2.47 5.80 2.97
C GLY A 23 -2.17 5.25 4.35
N VAL A 24 -3.20 4.65 4.91
CA VAL A 24 -3.18 3.92 6.18
C VAL A 24 -3.68 2.51 5.91
N LEU A 25 -2.97 1.53 6.48
CA LEU A 25 -3.48 0.16 6.59
C LEU A 25 -3.95 -0.04 8.02
N SER A 26 -5.18 -0.52 8.17
CA SER A 26 -5.80 -0.84 9.45
C SER A 26 -6.24 -2.30 9.47
N ILE A 27 -6.15 -2.92 10.65
CA ILE A 27 -6.77 -4.23 10.92
C ILE A 27 -8.05 -3.97 11.72
N GLU A 28 -9.19 -4.35 11.14
CA GLU A 28 -10.52 -4.24 11.73
C GLU A 28 -11.20 -5.62 11.73
N GLY A 29 -11.19 -6.30 12.87
CA GLY A 29 -11.67 -7.68 12.97
C GLY A 29 -10.85 -8.62 12.08
N GLU A 30 -11.52 -9.22 11.10
CA GLU A 30 -10.93 -10.13 10.12
C GLU A 30 -10.55 -9.44 8.80
N GLU A 31 -10.64 -8.10 8.75
CA GLU A 31 -10.36 -7.31 7.55
C GLU A 31 -9.07 -6.49 7.66
N LEU A 32 -8.33 -6.43 6.55
CA LEU A 32 -7.36 -5.39 6.27
C LEU A 32 -8.03 -4.26 5.49
N LEU A 33 -8.15 -3.09 6.11
CA LEU A 33 -8.71 -1.89 5.51
C LEU A 33 -7.60 -0.96 5.02
N PHE A 34 -7.61 -0.68 3.73
CA PHE A 34 -6.75 0.29 3.05
C PHE A 34 -7.52 1.59 2.84
N GLU A 35 -6.97 2.67 3.35
CA GLU A 35 -7.47 4.02 3.07
C GLU A 35 -6.35 4.84 2.45
N TYR A 36 -6.54 5.37 1.24
CA TYR A 36 -5.45 6.06 0.54
C TYR A 36 -5.91 7.19 -0.39
N LYS A 37 -4.97 8.09 -0.69
CA LYS A 37 -5.09 9.15 -1.69
C LYS A 37 -3.88 9.16 -2.61
N LEU A 38 -4.12 9.60 -3.85
CA LEU A 38 -3.08 9.87 -4.83
C LEU A 38 -2.67 11.33 -4.78
N TYR A 39 -1.38 11.57 -4.91
CA TYR A 39 -0.78 12.89 -4.93
C TYR A 39 0.10 13.05 -6.17
N ASP A 40 0.19 14.27 -6.69
CA ASP A 40 1.24 14.63 -7.63
C ASP A 40 2.60 14.81 -6.92
N GLN A 41 3.66 15.08 -7.68
CA GLN A 41 5.00 15.31 -7.12
C GLN A 41 5.12 16.58 -6.27
N SER A 42 4.19 17.53 -6.45
CA SER A 42 4.11 18.76 -5.64
C SER A 42 3.41 18.51 -4.30
N GLY A 43 2.85 17.32 -4.08
CA GLY A 43 2.10 16.97 -2.88
C GLY A 43 0.64 17.40 -2.91
N THR A 44 0.10 17.78 -4.07
CA THR A 44 -1.32 18.08 -4.24
C THR A 44 -2.10 16.78 -4.37
N ALA A 45 -3.19 16.64 -3.61
CA ALA A 45 -4.08 15.48 -3.76
C ALA A 45 -4.79 15.55 -5.12
N ILE A 46 -4.65 14.51 -5.93
CA ILE A 46 -5.28 14.37 -7.26
C ILE A 46 -6.40 13.32 -7.27
N SER A 47 -6.69 12.71 -6.11
CA SER A 47 -7.85 11.83 -5.92
C SER A 47 -8.60 12.19 -4.65
N THR A 48 -9.87 11.76 -4.59
CA THR A 48 -10.61 11.64 -3.33
C THR A 48 -10.02 10.52 -2.46
N LEU A 49 -10.56 10.37 -1.24
CA LEU A 49 -10.21 9.24 -0.37
C LEU A 49 -10.75 7.94 -0.97
N ASN A 50 -9.86 7.00 -1.26
CA ASN A 50 -10.22 5.65 -1.68
C ASN A 50 -10.19 4.73 -0.46
N LYS A 51 -11.17 3.81 -0.40
CA LYS A 51 -11.24 2.77 0.62
C LYS A 51 -11.37 1.41 -0.04
N PHE A 52 -10.66 0.44 0.49
CA PHE A 52 -10.69 -0.93 0.02
C PHE A 52 -10.41 -1.85 1.19
N SER A 53 -11.22 -2.90 1.39
CA SER A 53 -10.94 -3.91 2.41
C SER A 53 -10.80 -5.29 1.81
N ILE A 54 -10.03 -6.12 2.49
CA ILE A 54 -9.91 -7.54 2.19
C ILE A 54 -9.96 -8.37 3.46
N LEU A 55 -10.46 -9.59 3.35
CA LEU A 55 -10.40 -10.55 4.45
C LEU A 55 -8.98 -11.11 4.58
N VAL A 56 -8.49 -11.18 5.82
CA VAL A 56 -7.16 -11.68 6.18
C VAL A 56 -6.95 -13.13 5.70
N ASP A 57 -8.02 -13.93 5.66
CA ASP A 57 -8.01 -15.33 5.19
C ASP A 57 -7.51 -15.50 3.75
N TYR A 58 -7.58 -14.46 2.92
CA TYR A 58 -7.07 -14.51 1.56
C TYR A 58 -5.60 -14.13 1.44
N LEU A 59 -4.92 -13.77 2.53
CA LEU A 59 -3.48 -13.55 2.56
C LEU A 59 -2.75 -14.90 2.66
N THR A 60 -1.91 -15.20 1.69
CA THR A 60 -1.02 -16.37 1.76
C THR A 60 0.24 -16.06 2.55
N ARG A 61 0.73 -14.82 2.46
CA ARG A 61 1.98 -14.43 3.10
C ARG A 61 2.03 -12.95 3.42
N THR A 62 2.50 -12.66 4.62
CA THR A 62 2.88 -11.31 5.04
C THR A 62 4.33 -11.33 5.46
N HIS A 63 5.16 -10.43 4.92
CA HIS A 63 6.55 -10.35 5.36
C HIS A 63 7.08 -8.91 5.36
N PHE A 64 7.79 -8.59 6.44
CA PHE A 64 8.44 -7.30 6.62
C PHE A 64 9.89 -7.36 6.11
N LYS A 65 10.24 -6.45 5.21
CA LYS A 65 11.60 -6.26 4.68
C LYS A 65 12.17 -4.96 5.22
N LYS A 66 13.15 -5.08 6.12
CA LYS A 66 13.91 -3.95 6.64
C LYS A 66 14.87 -3.46 5.55
N GLY A 67 14.76 -2.20 5.16
CA GLY A 67 15.75 -1.54 4.29
C GLY A 67 16.60 -0.54 5.07
N VAL A 68 17.66 -0.05 4.43
CA VAL A 68 18.54 0.99 5.00
C VAL A 68 17.85 2.36 5.02
N PHE A 69 17.05 2.67 3.99
CA PHE A 69 16.36 3.95 3.85
C PHE A 69 14.83 3.85 3.96
N HIS A 70 14.25 2.73 3.54
CA HIS A 70 12.80 2.51 3.55
C HIS A 70 12.50 1.08 3.97
N ASN A 71 11.55 0.91 4.87
CA ASN A 71 11.03 -0.40 5.23
C ASN A 71 9.90 -0.78 4.27
N LYS A 72 9.69 -2.07 4.05
CA LYS A 72 8.59 -2.55 3.21
C LYS A 72 7.80 -3.63 3.90
N LEU A 73 6.47 -3.51 3.91
CA LEU A 73 5.57 -4.61 4.17
C LEU A 73 5.12 -5.18 2.83
N VAL A 74 5.31 -6.49 2.64
CA VAL A 74 4.86 -7.18 1.43
C VAL A 74 3.74 -8.13 1.79
N LEU A 75 2.60 -7.93 1.13
CA LEU A 75 1.41 -8.75 1.22
C LEU A 75 1.28 -9.57 -0.05
N GLU A 76 1.04 -10.87 0.11
CA GLU A 76 0.74 -11.80 -0.99
C GLU A 76 -0.63 -12.44 -0.73
N SER A 77 -1.49 -12.46 -1.75
CA SER A 77 -2.83 -13.03 -1.69
C SER A 77 -2.92 -14.34 -2.46
N THR A 78 -3.94 -15.12 -2.12
CA THR A 78 -4.32 -16.36 -2.82
C THR A 78 -4.75 -16.11 -4.26
N LEU A 79 -5.37 -14.96 -4.53
CA LEU A 79 -5.88 -14.58 -5.85
C LEU A 79 -5.01 -13.48 -6.49
N PRO A 80 -4.67 -13.58 -7.79
CA PRO A 80 -3.85 -12.57 -8.48
C PRO A 80 -4.49 -11.17 -8.56
N VAL A 81 -5.82 -11.08 -8.57
CA VAL A 81 -6.54 -9.82 -8.78
C VAL A 81 -6.87 -9.09 -7.49
N TYR A 82 -6.53 -9.67 -6.35
CA TYR A 82 -7.10 -9.28 -5.06
C TYR A 82 -6.68 -7.87 -4.63
N PHE A 83 -5.45 -7.46 -4.95
CA PHE A 83 -4.95 -6.12 -4.65
C PHE A 83 -5.12 -5.11 -5.79
N ASN A 84 -5.74 -5.48 -6.93
CA ASN A 84 -5.89 -4.61 -8.09
C ASN A 84 -6.45 -3.20 -7.79
N PRO A 85 -7.37 -3.03 -6.80
CA PRO A 85 -7.85 -1.70 -6.43
C PRO A 85 -6.80 -0.81 -5.77
N VAL A 86 -5.69 -1.36 -5.28
CA VAL A 86 -4.56 -0.60 -4.72
C VAL A 86 -3.50 -0.40 -5.82
N PRO A 87 -3.20 0.85 -6.21
CA PRO A 87 -2.23 1.13 -7.26
C PRO A 87 -0.85 0.54 -6.97
N GLY A 88 -0.15 0.06 -8.00
CA GLY A 88 1.19 -0.54 -7.83
C GLY A 88 1.16 -1.97 -7.27
N SER A 89 -0.02 -2.57 -7.09
CA SER A 89 -0.15 -4.01 -6.96
C SER A 89 0.13 -4.74 -8.28
N SER A 90 0.56 -5.99 -8.20
CA SER A 90 0.79 -6.86 -9.36
C SER A 90 0.68 -8.32 -8.94
N ASP A 91 -0.10 -9.10 -9.69
CA ASP A 91 -0.24 -10.56 -9.55
C ASP A 91 -0.42 -11.05 -8.10
N GLY A 92 -1.35 -10.43 -7.37
CA GLY A 92 -1.68 -10.78 -6.00
C GLY A 92 -0.63 -10.32 -4.98
N LYS A 93 0.28 -9.43 -5.37
CA LYS A 93 1.29 -8.85 -4.50
C LYS A 93 1.11 -7.36 -4.34
N LEU A 94 1.31 -6.89 -3.12
CA LEU A 94 1.31 -5.47 -2.78
C LEU A 94 2.49 -5.19 -1.85
N ALA A 95 3.34 -4.26 -2.26
CA ALA A 95 4.49 -3.82 -1.47
C ALA A 95 4.25 -2.40 -0.96
N LEU A 96 3.98 -2.28 0.34
CA LEU A 96 3.78 -1.01 1.02
C LEU A 96 5.11 -0.52 1.58
N SER A 97 5.51 0.70 1.22
CA SER A 97 6.68 1.33 1.85
C SER A 97 6.25 1.99 3.15
N ILE A 98 6.88 1.57 4.24
CA ILE A 98 6.56 1.96 5.62
C ILE A 98 7.64 2.92 6.10
N LYS A 99 7.21 4.04 6.69
CA LYS A 99 8.16 4.95 7.33
C LYS A 99 8.85 4.29 8.51
N ASN A 100 10.02 4.79 8.88
CA ASN A 100 10.77 4.22 9.99
C ASN A 100 10.10 4.44 11.36
N GLU A 101 9.27 5.48 11.48
CA GLU A 101 8.46 5.76 12.68
C GLU A 101 7.41 4.67 12.94
N ASP A 102 6.73 4.21 11.89
CA ASP A 102 5.66 3.21 11.94
C ASP A 102 6.18 1.74 11.88
N ARG A 103 7.48 1.55 12.14
CA ARG A 103 8.14 0.26 11.96
C ARG A 103 7.63 -0.81 12.92
N LYS A 104 7.38 -0.44 14.18
CA LYS A 104 7.01 -1.40 15.23
C LYS A 104 5.61 -1.95 14.98
N GLU A 105 4.75 -1.13 14.39
CA GLU A 105 3.38 -1.46 14.08
C GLU A 105 3.28 -2.34 12.82
N ALA A 106 4.27 -2.30 11.94
CA ALA A 106 4.31 -3.11 10.72
C ALA A 106 5.06 -4.45 10.88
N GLN A 107 5.67 -4.73 12.04
CA GLN A 107 6.39 -5.98 12.35
C GLN A 107 5.47 -6.97 13.07
#